data_AF-A0A537CVY0-F1
#
_entry.id   AF-A0A537CVY0-F1
#
_cell.length_a   1.000
_cell.length_b   1.000
_cell.length_c   1.000
_cell.angle_alpha   90.00
_cell.angle_beta   90.00
_cell.angle_gamma   90.00
#
_symmetry.space_group_name_H-M   'P 1'
#
loop_
_entity.id
_entity.type
_entity.pdbx_description
1 polymer ?
#
loop_
_entity_poly.entity_id
_entity_poly.type
_entity_poly.pdbx_seq_one_letter_code
_entity_poly.pdbx_strand_id
1 'polypeptide(L)'
;MSVIEAGYFDGKSSVKRPVGIVVSRGRMKIIGRDLEQEFDARLVRRSLRIANTPRWLYLPGGGACVTSDNAAVDRITRERRYERVLHKWESRPAYAALAVALVVGMLWLLVDRGVPVAVERIAEHIPVEAEAALGRETLRALDERMMRKSSLRGSRQDSLRAKFADMARAAGETTPYNLEFRQSFIGANAFALPSGIIVVTDDLVRLSRSDDEVLGVLAHELGHVKHRHTMRRLLEGSATALIIAGVTGDVASTTSLAAAAPAVLLQTRYSRDNEREADAYAVQMMRRADVDPTYLARILTRMERSSGARGTRIPTFLSTHPQTGERRALALAAAGETRGPSRGKEERIDFTGLWKEDCEQLYGLQFKPLEKQGVYSVSLCGPAGCLDPGTYRPNTTVQGDPTYDVLYAEEILIKQPRGDSTSYVKCAS
;
A
#
# COMPACT_ATOMS: atom_id res chain seq x y z
N MET A 1 67.58 8.60 2.04
CA MET A 1 66.98 7.34 2.55
C MET A 1 65.76 7.73 3.38
N SER A 2 64.55 7.31 3.03
CA SER A 2 63.36 7.62 3.84
C SER A 2 63.19 6.54 4.91
N VAL A 3 63.27 6.93 6.18
CA VAL A 3 62.93 6.06 7.31
C VAL A 3 61.41 6.07 7.46
N ILE A 4 60.78 4.89 7.53
CA ILE A 4 59.33 4.76 7.75
C ILE A 4 59.12 4.36 9.20
N GLU A 5 58.40 5.19 9.96
CA GLU A 5 58.04 4.85 11.33
C GLU A 5 56.97 3.75 11.34
N ALA A 6 57.22 2.69 12.12
CA ALA A 6 56.30 1.56 12.23
C ALA A 6 56.31 0.96 13.64
N GLY A 7 55.23 0.26 13.99
CA GLY A 7 55.22 -0.65 15.13
C GLY A 7 55.54 -2.08 14.69
N TYR A 8 56.53 -2.71 15.30
CA TYR A 8 56.89 -4.10 15.09
C TYR A 8 56.19 -5.02 16.11
N PHE A 9 55.69 -6.14 15.62
CA PHE A 9 55.17 -7.27 16.37
C PHE A 9 56.01 -8.50 16.02
N ASP A 10 56.42 -9.27 17.03
CA ASP A 10 57.30 -10.43 16.88
C ASP A 10 56.56 -11.73 16.50
N GLY A 11 55.23 -11.69 16.39
CA GLY A 11 54.38 -12.84 16.07
C GLY A 11 54.20 -13.83 17.23
N LYS A 12 54.80 -13.57 18.39
CA LYS A 12 54.73 -14.40 19.61
C LYS A 12 54.05 -13.66 20.75
N SER A 13 54.14 -12.33 20.76
CA SER A 13 53.55 -11.44 21.75
C SER A 13 52.81 -10.29 21.06
N SER A 14 51.76 -9.78 21.69
CA SER A 14 50.99 -8.63 21.18
C SER A 14 51.64 -7.27 21.50
N VAL A 15 52.91 -7.26 21.91
CA VAL A 15 53.61 -6.04 22.32
C VAL A 15 54.12 -5.27 21.10
N LYS A 16 53.59 -4.07 20.88
CA LYS A 16 54.02 -3.17 19.82
C LYS A 16 55.33 -2.48 20.19
N ARG A 17 56.39 -2.70 19.42
CA ARG A 17 57.70 -2.03 19.61
C ARG A 17 57.91 -0.96 18.53
N PRO A 18 58.25 0.29 18.85
CA PRO A 18 58.52 1.30 17.84
C PRO A 18 59.82 0.97 17.09
N VAL A 19 59.76 0.97 15.76
CA VAL A 19 60.88 0.70 14.87
C VAL A 19 60.86 1.65 13.67
N GLY A 20 62.05 1.94 13.13
CA GLY A 20 62.22 2.55 11.82
C GLY A 20 62.47 1.47 10.76
N ILE A 21 61.78 1.56 9.64
CA ILE A 21 62.00 0.70 8.47
C ILE A 21 62.81 1.48 7.44
N VAL A 22 63.87 0.88 6.93
CA VAL A 22 64.70 1.44 5.84
C VAL A 22 64.78 0.42 4.72
N VAL A 23 64.39 0.83 3.51
CA VAL A 23 64.46 -0.02 2.31
C VAL A 23 65.55 0.49 1.38
N SER A 24 66.51 -0.36 1.01
CA SER A 24 67.60 -0.02 0.09
C SER A 24 67.99 -1.23 -0.76
N ARG A 25 68.13 -1.02 -2.08
CA ARG A 25 68.62 -2.03 -3.05
C ARG A 25 67.94 -3.41 -2.93
N GLY A 26 66.63 -3.46 -2.65
CA GLY A 26 65.85 -4.69 -2.54
C GLY A 26 65.89 -5.38 -1.17
N ARG A 27 66.54 -4.78 -0.18
CA ARG A 27 66.56 -5.27 1.21
C ARG A 27 65.81 -4.29 2.12
N MET A 28 65.03 -4.84 3.04
CA MET A 28 64.26 -4.12 4.04
C MET A 28 64.91 -4.36 5.41
N LYS A 29 65.39 -3.28 6.03
CA LYS A 29 66.01 -3.31 7.35
C LYS A 29 65.07 -2.68 8.37
N ILE A 30 64.90 -3.35 9.50
CA ILE A 30 64.12 -2.89 10.65
C ILE A 30 65.11 -2.49 11.74
N ILE A 31 64.99 -1.28 12.25
CA ILE A 31 65.89 -0.68 13.23
C ILE A 31 65.06 -0.20 14.42
N GLY A 32 65.22 -0.84 15.57
CA GLY A 32 64.68 -0.43 16.87
C GLY A 32 65.80 -0.28 17.90
N ARG A 33 65.45 0.11 19.12
CA ARG A 33 66.40 0.36 20.21
C ARG A 33 67.36 -0.83 20.47
N ASP A 34 66.83 -2.05 20.37
CA ASP A 34 67.57 -3.31 20.59
C ASP A 34 67.25 -4.36 19.51
N LEU A 35 66.84 -3.91 18.31
CA LEU A 35 66.35 -4.80 17.26
C LEU A 35 66.90 -4.33 15.90
N GLU A 36 67.79 -5.12 15.33
CA GLU A 36 68.27 -4.91 13.96
C GLU A 36 68.06 -6.20 13.17
N GLN A 37 67.14 -6.17 12.22
CA GLN A 37 66.85 -7.33 11.36
C GLN A 37 66.76 -6.89 9.90
N GLU A 38 67.29 -7.73 9.00
CA GLU A 38 67.29 -7.50 7.56
C GLU A 38 66.53 -8.62 6.85
N PHE A 39 65.62 -8.23 5.97
CA PHE A 39 64.78 -9.12 5.18
C PHE A 39 64.92 -8.81 3.70
N ASP A 40 64.77 -9.83 2.86
CA ASP A 40 64.54 -9.60 1.42
C ASP A 40 63.17 -8.93 1.25
N ALA A 41 63.15 -7.73 0.67
CA ALA A 41 61.94 -6.96 0.48
C ALA A 41 60.91 -7.68 -0.43
N ARG A 42 61.35 -8.65 -1.24
CA ARG A 42 60.47 -9.45 -2.11
C ARG A 42 59.64 -10.47 -1.32
N LEU A 43 60.12 -10.89 -0.15
CA LEU A 43 59.46 -11.91 0.67
C LEU A 43 58.47 -11.30 1.68
N VAL A 44 58.48 -9.98 1.84
CA VAL A 44 57.56 -9.24 2.72
C VAL A 44 56.19 -9.15 2.05
N ARG A 45 55.16 -9.70 2.70
CA ARG A 45 53.77 -9.60 2.21
C ARG A 45 53.13 -8.35 2.80
N ARG A 46 52.42 -7.60 1.97
CA ARG A 46 51.76 -6.35 2.38
C ARG A 46 50.24 -6.53 2.45
N SER A 47 49.58 -5.85 3.38
CA SER A 47 48.13 -5.69 3.34
C SER A 47 47.71 -4.79 2.16
N LEU A 48 46.49 -4.99 1.68
CA LEU A 48 45.86 -4.10 0.72
C LEU A 48 45.72 -2.70 1.31
N ARG A 49 45.75 -1.67 0.44
CA ARG A 49 45.45 -0.31 0.84
C ARG A 49 43.94 -0.15 0.89
N ILE A 50 43.39 0.09 2.09
CA ILE A 50 41.97 0.38 2.28
C ILE A 50 41.90 1.79 2.88
N ALA A 51 41.56 2.77 2.06
CA ALA A 51 41.52 4.19 2.44
C ALA A 51 42.79 4.65 3.23
N ASN A 52 42.61 5.04 4.49
CA ASN A 52 43.66 5.52 5.40
C ASN A 52 43.93 4.55 6.58
N THR A 53 43.46 3.30 6.51
CA THR A 53 43.78 2.33 7.57
C THR A 53 45.28 2.01 7.59
N PRO A 54 45.90 1.79 8.78
CA PRO A 54 47.30 1.41 8.88
C PRO A 54 47.62 0.16 8.06
N ARG A 55 48.76 0.17 7.37
CA ARG A 55 49.21 -0.93 6.51
C ARG A 55 50.07 -1.90 7.30
N TRP A 56 49.82 -3.19 7.06
CA TRP A 56 50.58 -4.29 7.65
C TRP A 56 51.60 -4.81 6.65
N LEU A 57 52.83 -4.98 7.10
CA LEU A 57 53.95 -5.60 6.39
C LEU A 57 54.31 -6.89 7.14
N TYR A 58 53.84 -8.02 6.64
CA TYR A 58 54.11 -9.34 7.19
C TYR A 58 55.50 -9.81 6.77
N LEU A 59 56.33 -10.10 7.76
CA LEU A 59 57.73 -10.47 7.59
C LEU A 59 57.88 -12.00 7.49
N PRO A 60 58.90 -12.49 6.77
CA PRO A 60 59.28 -13.90 6.81
C PRO A 60 59.61 -14.32 8.24
N GLY A 61 58.95 -15.35 8.76
CA GLY A 61 59.14 -15.81 10.14
C GLY A 61 58.04 -15.39 11.14
N GLY A 62 56.96 -14.75 10.68
CA GLY A 62 55.73 -14.56 11.46
C GLY A 62 55.59 -13.21 12.18
N GLY A 63 56.61 -12.36 12.15
CA GLY A 63 56.52 -10.98 12.64
C GLY A 63 55.77 -10.07 11.66
N ALA A 64 55.32 -8.90 12.13
CA ALA A 64 54.67 -7.90 11.29
C ALA A 64 55.03 -6.47 11.70
N CYS A 65 55.17 -5.59 10.72
CA CYS A 65 55.27 -4.15 10.94
C CYS A 65 53.97 -3.44 10.54
N VAL A 66 53.52 -2.48 11.35
CA VAL A 66 52.33 -1.67 11.09
C VAL A 66 52.70 -0.21 11.00
N THR A 67 52.37 0.45 9.90
CA THR A 67 52.62 1.88 9.69
C THR A 67 51.37 2.60 9.19
N SER A 68 51.19 3.84 9.61
CA SER A 68 50.18 4.76 9.06
C SER A 68 50.68 5.55 7.85
N ASP A 69 51.98 5.52 7.55
CA ASP A 69 52.56 6.19 6.38
C ASP A 69 52.37 5.35 5.11
N ASN A 70 51.15 5.38 4.61
CA ASN A 70 50.73 4.66 3.41
C ASN A 70 51.54 5.07 2.18
N ALA A 71 51.88 6.37 2.07
CA ALA A 71 52.64 6.89 0.94
C ALA A 71 54.07 6.34 0.92
N ALA A 72 54.69 6.14 2.09
CA ALA A 72 56.01 5.52 2.17
C ALA A 72 55.98 4.04 1.76
N VAL A 73 54.95 3.29 2.19
CA VAL A 73 54.75 1.89 1.77
C VAL A 73 54.60 1.77 0.25
N ASP A 74 53.86 2.69 -0.37
CA ASP A 74 53.63 2.66 -1.82
C ASP A 74 54.88 3.08 -2.63
N ARG A 75 55.78 3.90 -2.05
CA ARG A 75 57.10 4.21 -2.67
C ARG A 75 58.03 3.00 -2.72
N ILE A 76 58.02 2.17 -1.67
CA ILE A 76 58.94 1.03 -1.54
C ILE A 76 58.39 -0.24 -2.21
N THR A 77 57.10 -0.28 -2.54
CA THR A 77 56.45 -1.46 -3.10
C THR A 77 55.85 -1.18 -4.48
N ARG A 78 56.06 -2.05 -5.47
CA ARG A 78 55.45 -1.88 -6.80
C ARG A 78 53.94 -2.02 -6.71
N GLU A 79 53.19 -0.92 -6.84
CA GLU A 79 51.73 -0.94 -6.90
C GLU A 79 51.24 -1.57 -8.21
N ARG A 80 50.32 -2.53 -8.10
CA ARG A 80 49.65 -3.07 -9.28
C ARG A 80 48.73 -2.00 -9.89
N ARG A 81 48.55 -2.01 -11.21
CA ARG A 81 47.77 -0.96 -11.91
C ARG A 81 46.33 -0.85 -11.37
N TYR A 82 45.71 -1.97 -10.99
CA TYR A 82 44.36 -1.99 -10.42
C TYR A 82 44.30 -1.37 -9.02
N GLU A 83 45.32 -1.54 -8.17
CA GLU A 83 45.36 -1.01 -6.79
C GLU A 83 45.34 0.53 -6.80
N ARG A 84 46.03 1.13 -7.77
CA ARG A 84 46.02 2.60 -7.99
C ARG A 84 44.69 3.14 -8.47
N VAL A 85 44.00 2.41 -9.35
CA VAL A 85 42.70 2.81 -9.87
C VAL A 85 41.65 2.69 -8.77
N LEU A 86 41.64 1.57 -8.05
CA LEU A 86 40.73 1.33 -6.93
C LEU A 86 40.90 2.38 -5.82
N HIS A 87 42.14 2.68 -5.41
CA HIS A 87 42.38 3.74 -4.44
C HIS A 87 41.88 5.11 -4.91
N LYS A 88 42.06 5.46 -6.19
CA LYS A 88 41.51 6.71 -6.76
C LYS A 88 39.98 6.75 -6.74
N TRP A 89 39.33 5.59 -6.85
CA TRP A 89 37.88 5.47 -6.77
C TRP A 89 37.40 5.57 -5.31
N GLU A 90 38.05 4.86 -4.40
CA GLU A 90 37.71 4.85 -2.96
C GLU A 90 38.02 6.17 -2.24
N SER A 91 39.10 6.85 -2.61
CA SER A 91 39.49 8.13 -1.98
C SER A 91 38.61 9.31 -2.37
N ARG A 92 37.73 9.15 -3.37
CA ARG A 92 36.79 10.18 -3.81
C ARG A 92 35.40 9.88 -3.26
N PRO A 93 34.93 10.60 -2.23
CA PRO A 93 33.62 10.35 -1.61
C PRO A 93 32.47 10.46 -2.60
N ALA A 94 32.63 11.25 -3.68
CA ALA A 94 31.66 11.37 -4.76
C ALA A 94 31.42 10.04 -5.51
N TYR A 95 32.44 9.22 -5.74
CA TYR A 95 32.27 7.92 -6.40
C TYR A 95 31.65 6.87 -5.48
N ALA A 96 32.00 6.89 -4.19
CA ALA A 96 31.33 6.07 -3.19
C ALA A 96 29.83 6.44 -3.09
N ALA A 97 29.51 7.73 -3.03
CA ALA A 97 28.12 8.21 -3.02
C ALA A 97 27.36 7.83 -4.29
N LEU A 98 27.99 7.97 -5.47
CA LEU A 98 27.41 7.55 -6.74
C LEU A 98 27.16 6.04 -6.78
N ALA A 99 28.10 5.22 -6.31
CA ALA A 99 27.92 3.77 -6.25
C ALA A 99 26.75 3.38 -5.33
N VAL A 100 26.65 4.01 -4.16
CA VAL A 100 25.51 3.81 -3.25
C VAL A 100 24.20 4.24 -3.93
N ALA A 101 24.16 5.41 -4.56
CA ALA A 101 22.97 5.90 -5.27
C ALA A 101 22.57 4.97 -6.41
N LEU A 102 23.53 4.41 -7.16
CA LEU A 102 23.27 3.45 -8.22
C LEU A 102 22.72 2.13 -7.68
N VAL A 103 23.28 1.61 -6.58
CA VAL A 103 22.77 0.39 -5.92
C VAL A 103 21.35 0.62 -5.42
N VAL A 104 21.10 1.73 -4.73
CA VAL A 104 19.76 2.10 -4.24
C VAL A 104 18.78 2.27 -5.41
N GLY A 105 19.18 2.96 -6.48
CA GLY A 105 18.37 3.14 -7.67
C GLY A 105 18.06 1.83 -8.39
N MET A 106 19.03 0.92 -8.46
CA MET A 106 18.84 -0.41 -9.06
C MET A 106 17.91 -1.29 -8.21
N LEU A 107 18.08 -1.28 -6.88
CA LEU A 107 17.18 -1.98 -5.96
C LEU A 107 15.76 -1.41 -6.03
N TRP A 108 15.64 -0.09 -6.06
CA TRP A 108 14.34 0.58 -6.22
C TRP A 108 13.68 0.19 -7.55
N LEU A 109 14.41 0.22 -8.66
CA LEU A 109 13.89 -0.20 -9.97
C LEU A 109 13.49 -1.68 -9.99
N LEU A 110 14.29 -2.55 -9.35
CA LEU A 110 14.00 -3.98 -9.23
C LEU A 110 12.69 -4.20 -8.47
N VAL A 111 12.49 -3.53 -7.34
CA VAL A 111 11.28 -3.68 -6.51
C VAL A 111 10.07 -3.00 -7.15
N ASP A 112 10.23 -1.81 -7.71
CA ASP A 112 9.13 -1.02 -8.29
C ASP A 112 8.66 -1.55 -9.65
N ARG A 113 9.59 -2.07 -10.48
CA ARG A 113 9.29 -2.51 -11.86
C ARG A 113 9.57 -3.96 -12.13
N GLY A 114 10.69 -4.49 -11.63
CA GLY A 114 11.09 -5.87 -11.88
C GLY A 114 10.16 -6.88 -11.23
N VAL A 115 9.84 -6.67 -9.95
CA VAL A 115 8.99 -7.57 -9.16
C VAL A 115 7.56 -7.63 -9.71
N PRO A 116 6.82 -6.51 -9.94
CA PRO A 116 5.45 -6.59 -10.44
C PRO A 116 5.33 -7.36 -11.77
N VAL A 117 6.23 -7.10 -12.73
CA VAL A 117 6.24 -7.80 -14.03
C VAL A 117 6.47 -9.29 -13.88
N ALA A 118 7.42 -9.69 -13.02
CA ALA A 118 7.68 -11.10 -12.75
C ALA A 118 6.50 -11.77 -12.05
N VAL A 119 5.90 -11.07 -11.08
CA VAL A 119 4.78 -11.57 -10.27
C VAL A 119 3.52 -11.75 -11.10
N GLU A 120 3.17 -10.81 -11.97
CA GLU A 120 2.05 -10.95 -12.89
C GLU A 120 2.17 -12.24 -13.71
N ARG A 121 3.37 -12.51 -14.22
CA ARG A 121 3.63 -13.72 -15.01
C ARG A 121 3.56 -14.99 -14.18
N ILE A 122 4.08 -14.98 -12.96
CA ILE A 122 4.04 -16.13 -12.05
C ILE A 122 2.60 -16.42 -11.62
N ALA A 123 1.84 -15.39 -11.25
CA ALA A 123 0.47 -15.51 -10.75
C ALA A 123 -0.46 -16.20 -11.76
N GLU A 124 -0.25 -16.00 -13.07
CA GLU A 124 -1.00 -16.68 -14.14
C GLU A 124 -0.79 -18.20 -14.18
N HIS A 125 0.37 -18.68 -13.71
CA HIS A 125 0.76 -20.09 -13.81
C HIS A 125 0.56 -20.87 -12.50
N ILE A 126 0.10 -20.22 -11.42
CA ILE A 126 -0.18 -20.91 -10.16
C ILE A 126 -1.43 -21.78 -10.33
N PRO A 127 -1.34 -23.09 -10.00
CA PRO A 127 -2.50 -23.99 -10.01
C PRO A 127 -3.59 -23.55 -9.03
N VAL A 128 -4.85 -23.73 -9.42
CA VAL A 128 -6.02 -23.33 -8.62
C VAL A 128 -6.03 -24.03 -7.25
N GLU A 129 -5.52 -25.26 -7.17
CA GLU A 129 -5.43 -26.04 -5.95
C GLU A 129 -4.46 -25.41 -4.94
N ALA A 130 -3.33 -24.88 -5.44
CA ALA A 130 -2.34 -24.19 -4.61
C ALA A 130 -2.89 -22.86 -4.10
N GLU A 131 -3.60 -22.10 -4.95
CA GLU A 131 -4.31 -20.89 -4.51
C GLU A 131 -5.37 -21.22 -3.45
N ALA A 132 -6.09 -22.33 -3.61
CA ALA A 132 -7.12 -22.77 -2.67
C ALA A 132 -6.55 -23.19 -1.32
N ALA A 133 -5.40 -23.87 -1.30
CA ALA A 133 -4.69 -24.19 -0.07
C ALA A 133 -4.24 -22.91 0.65
N LEU A 134 -3.65 -21.96 -0.08
CA LEU A 134 -3.23 -20.67 0.47
C LEU A 134 -4.40 -19.85 1.01
N GLY A 135 -5.53 -19.81 0.29
CA GLY A 135 -6.74 -19.10 0.71
C GLY A 135 -7.30 -19.64 2.04
N ARG A 136 -7.40 -20.97 2.17
CA ARG A 136 -7.88 -21.60 3.42
C ARG A 136 -6.96 -21.35 4.60
N GLU A 137 -5.64 -21.43 4.40
CA GLU A 137 -4.68 -21.19 5.46
C GLU A 137 -4.67 -19.71 5.89
N THR A 138 -4.79 -18.80 4.92
CA THR A 138 -4.89 -17.36 5.20
C THR A 138 -6.17 -17.04 5.98
N LEU A 139 -7.31 -17.63 5.60
CA LEU A 139 -8.57 -17.46 6.33
C LEU A 139 -8.44 -17.95 7.77
N ARG A 140 -7.85 -19.14 7.97
CA ARG A 140 -7.61 -19.69 9.30
C ARG A 140 -6.75 -18.77 10.16
N ALA A 141 -5.66 -18.26 9.61
CA ALA A 141 -4.77 -17.34 10.32
C ALA A 141 -5.46 -16.00 10.67
N LEU A 142 -6.38 -15.52 9.83
CA LEU A 142 -7.22 -14.35 10.13
C LEU A 142 -8.25 -14.65 11.22
N ASP A 143 -8.90 -15.82 11.18
CA ASP A 143 -9.84 -16.28 12.21
C ASP A 143 -9.15 -16.46 13.58
N GLU A 144 -7.89 -16.90 13.62
CA GLU A 144 -7.16 -17.05 14.88
C GLU A 144 -6.74 -15.71 15.51
N ARG A 145 -6.46 -14.69 14.69
CA ARG A 145 -5.89 -13.43 15.17
C ARG A 145 -6.90 -12.29 15.28
N MET A 146 -7.90 -12.25 14.38
CA MET A 146 -8.65 -11.01 14.12
C MET A 146 -10.13 -11.16 13.84
N MET A 147 -10.58 -12.38 13.55
CA MET A 147 -11.95 -12.63 13.11
C MET A 147 -12.61 -13.66 14.00
N ARG A 148 -13.92 -13.57 14.09
CA ARG A 148 -14.76 -14.51 14.82
C ARG A 148 -15.93 -14.88 13.94
N LYS A 149 -16.61 -15.96 14.33
CA LYS A 149 -17.86 -16.37 13.69
C LYS A 149 -18.83 -15.18 13.64
N SER A 150 -19.48 -15.00 12.50
CA SER A 150 -20.46 -13.94 12.29
C SER A 150 -21.61 -14.02 13.30
N SER A 151 -22.05 -12.84 13.74
CA SER A 151 -23.21 -12.59 14.59
C SER A 151 -24.50 -12.42 13.79
N LEU A 152 -24.43 -12.34 12.46
CA LEU A 152 -25.59 -12.28 11.58
C LEU A 152 -26.36 -13.60 11.64
N ARG A 153 -27.69 -13.52 11.64
CA ARG A 153 -28.57 -14.70 11.54
C ARG A 153 -28.24 -15.49 10.27
N GLY A 154 -28.26 -16.82 10.35
CA GLY A 154 -27.98 -17.70 9.20
C GLY A 154 -28.83 -17.36 7.98
N SER A 155 -30.14 -17.14 8.17
CA SER A 155 -31.06 -16.72 7.10
C SER A 155 -30.66 -15.42 6.40
N ARG A 156 -30.02 -14.47 7.12
CA ARG A 156 -29.53 -13.22 6.52
C ARG A 156 -28.29 -13.48 5.66
N GLN A 157 -27.39 -14.33 6.12
CA GLN A 157 -26.21 -14.74 5.35
C GLN A 157 -26.64 -15.48 4.08
N ASP A 158 -27.58 -16.43 4.20
CA ASP A 158 -28.10 -17.21 3.08
C ASP A 158 -28.83 -16.33 2.06
N SER A 159 -29.60 -15.34 2.53
CA SER A 159 -30.24 -14.37 1.66
C SER A 159 -29.23 -13.55 0.84
N LEU A 160 -28.15 -13.07 1.45
CA LEU A 160 -27.10 -12.33 0.74
C LEU A 160 -26.33 -13.23 -0.24
N ARG A 161 -26.04 -14.48 0.15
CA ARG A 161 -25.42 -15.48 -0.74
C ARG A 161 -26.29 -15.73 -1.96
N ALA A 162 -27.60 -15.94 -1.77
CA ALA A 162 -28.54 -16.18 -2.85
C ALA A 162 -28.63 -14.99 -3.80
N LYS A 163 -28.83 -13.77 -3.27
CA LYS A 163 -28.89 -12.54 -4.09
C LYS A 163 -27.62 -12.31 -4.89
N PHE A 164 -26.45 -12.51 -4.29
CA PHE A 164 -25.18 -12.37 -5.00
C PHE A 164 -25.01 -13.44 -6.08
N ALA A 165 -25.41 -14.68 -5.79
CA ALA A 165 -25.40 -15.75 -6.79
C ALA A 165 -26.38 -15.48 -7.95
N ASP A 166 -27.53 -14.89 -7.67
CA ASP A 166 -28.50 -14.52 -8.71
C ASP A 166 -27.94 -13.42 -9.60
N MET A 167 -27.33 -12.39 -9.01
CA MET A 167 -26.65 -11.31 -9.73
C MET A 167 -25.49 -11.85 -10.58
N ALA A 168 -24.66 -12.74 -10.03
CA ALA A 168 -23.56 -13.36 -10.76
C ALA A 168 -24.05 -14.19 -11.96
N ARG A 169 -25.12 -14.98 -11.78
CA ARG A 169 -25.73 -15.75 -12.88
C ARG A 169 -26.34 -14.85 -13.94
N ALA A 170 -27.07 -13.80 -13.54
CA ALA A 170 -27.64 -12.83 -14.46
C ALA A 170 -26.57 -12.09 -15.28
N ALA A 171 -25.41 -11.81 -14.66
CA ALA A 171 -24.27 -11.22 -15.34
C ALA A 171 -23.48 -12.18 -16.25
N GLY A 172 -23.80 -13.49 -16.23
CA GLY A 172 -23.07 -14.53 -16.94
C GLY A 172 -21.69 -14.82 -16.36
N GLU A 173 -21.47 -14.54 -15.06
CA GLU A 173 -20.16 -14.69 -14.42
C GLU A 173 -19.89 -16.15 -14.02
N THR A 174 -18.68 -16.62 -14.33
CA THR A 174 -18.25 -18.00 -14.07
C THR A 174 -17.09 -18.10 -13.09
N THR A 175 -16.60 -16.96 -12.60
CA THR A 175 -15.49 -16.93 -11.64
C THR A 175 -15.92 -17.63 -10.34
N PRO A 176 -15.18 -18.64 -9.87
CA PRO A 176 -15.51 -19.33 -8.64
C PRO A 176 -15.30 -18.41 -7.43
N TYR A 177 -16.24 -18.43 -6.50
CA TYR A 177 -16.13 -17.68 -5.25
C TYR A 177 -16.81 -18.42 -4.09
N ASN A 178 -16.40 -18.11 -2.87
CA ASN A 178 -17.07 -18.51 -1.65
C ASN A 178 -17.20 -17.31 -0.71
N LEU A 179 -18.42 -16.98 -0.30
CA LEU A 179 -18.64 -15.89 0.66
C LEU A 179 -18.42 -16.40 2.08
N GLU A 180 -17.75 -15.61 2.91
CA GLU A 180 -17.51 -15.93 4.32
C GLU A 180 -17.86 -14.73 5.19
N PHE A 181 -18.89 -14.85 6.03
CA PHE A 181 -19.27 -13.77 6.94
C PHE A 181 -18.49 -13.89 8.24
N ARG A 182 -17.94 -12.78 8.71
CA ARG A 182 -17.13 -12.73 9.94
C ARG A 182 -17.46 -11.50 10.78
N GLN A 183 -17.45 -11.68 12.09
CA GLN A 183 -17.33 -10.55 13.00
C GLN A 183 -15.84 -10.20 13.14
N SER A 184 -15.49 -8.92 13.02
CA SER A 184 -14.11 -8.48 13.16
C SER A 184 -14.03 -7.10 13.77
N PHE A 185 -12.92 -6.80 14.44
CA PHE A 185 -12.64 -5.48 14.99
C PHE A 185 -12.19 -4.46 13.92
N ILE A 186 -12.00 -4.88 12.67
CA ILE A 186 -11.61 -4.00 11.55
C ILE A 186 -12.74 -3.09 11.05
N GLY A 187 -13.95 -3.24 11.60
CA GLY A 187 -15.11 -2.44 11.23
C GLY A 187 -15.74 -2.90 9.92
N ALA A 188 -16.46 -1.99 9.26
CA ALA A 188 -17.12 -2.24 7.99
C ALA A 188 -16.09 -2.47 6.88
N ASN A 189 -15.98 -3.70 6.40
CA ASN A 189 -14.97 -4.12 5.44
C ASN A 189 -15.42 -5.36 4.66
N ALA A 190 -14.83 -5.56 3.49
CA ALA A 190 -14.84 -6.80 2.74
C ALA A 190 -13.50 -6.93 2.02
N PHE A 191 -13.03 -8.16 1.80
CA PHE A 191 -11.80 -8.40 1.05
C PHE A 191 -11.78 -9.81 0.47
N ALA A 192 -11.21 -9.93 -0.73
CA ALA A 192 -10.94 -11.20 -1.38
C ALA A 192 -9.60 -11.82 -0.93
N LEU A 193 -9.65 -13.09 -0.54
CA LEU A 193 -8.48 -13.97 -0.37
C LEU A 193 -8.18 -14.72 -1.68
N PRO A 194 -6.99 -15.33 -1.82
CA PRO A 194 -6.72 -16.25 -2.93
C PRO A 194 -7.79 -17.34 -3.05
N SER A 195 -8.01 -17.86 -4.26
CA SER A 195 -9.04 -18.86 -4.60
C SER A 195 -10.50 -18.42 -4.55
N GLY A 196 -10.77 -17.12 -4.41
CA GLY A 196 -12.13 -16.58 -4.49
C GLY A 196 -12.91 -16.61 -3.18
N ILE A 197 -12.26 -16.83 -2.04
CA ILE A 197 -12.90 -16.64 -0.74
C ILE A 197 -13.06 -15.13 -0.51
N ILE A 198 -14.29 -14.63 -0.46
CA ILE A 198 -14.59 -13.23 -0.18
C ILE A 198 -15.11 -13.15 1.25
N VAL A 199 -14.35 -12.47 2.12
CA VAL A 199 -14.74 -12.26 3.50
C VAL A 199 -15.54 -10.97 3.61
N VAL A 200 -16.67 -11.02 4.30
CA VAL A 200 -17.59 -9.89 4.51
C VAL A 200 -17.74 -9.67 6.01
N THR A 201 -17.47 -8.45 6.49
CA THR A 201 -17.68 -8.18 7.91
C THR A 201 -19.15 -7.90 8.24
N ASP A 202 -19.59 -8.31 9.42
CA ASP A 202 -20.93 -8.00 9.93
C ASP A 202 -21.21 -6.50 9.96
N ASP A 203 -20.18 -5.70 10.23
CA ASP A 203 -20.27 -4.24 10.27
C ASP A 203 -20.52 -3.64 8.88
N LEU A 204 -20.02 -4.24 7.80
CA LEU A 204 -20.36 -3.80 6.44
C LEU A 204 -21.84 -4.01 6.16
N VAL A 205 -22.36 -5.20 6.50
CA VAL A 205 -23.78 -5.52 6.31
C VAL A 205 -24.67 -4.60 7.14
N ARG A 206 -24.25 -4.23 8.36
CA ARG A 206 -24.98 -3.29 9.23
C ARG A 206 -24.87 -1.83 8.77
N LEU A 207 -23.76 -1.45 8.15
CA LEU A 207 -23.55 -0.10 7.61
C LEU A 207 -24.35 0.11 6.31
N SER A 208 -24.60 -0.96 5.57
CA SER A 208 -25.35 -0.93 4.31
C SER A 208 -26.81 -0.53 4.53
N ARG A 209 -27.35 0.31 3.65
CA ARG A 209 -28.77 0.73 3.64
C ARG A 209 -29.63 -0.17 2.76
N SER A 210 -29.03 -0.86 1.78
CA SER A 210 -29.71 -1.86 0.95
C SER A 210 -28.83 -3.09 0.77
N ASP A 211 -29.44 -4.17 0.25
CA ASP A 211 -28.67 -5.36 -0.12
C ASP A 211 -27.81 -5.09 -1.34
N ASP A 212 -28.29 -4.27 -2.29
CA ASP A 212 -27.59 -3.93 -3.53
C ASP A 212 -26.28 -3.19 -3.29
N GLU A 213 -26.20 -2.44 -2.20
CA GLU A 213 -24.94 -1.84 -1.73
C GLU A 213 -23.93 -2.91 -1.29
N VAL A 214 -24.36 -3.95 -0.58
CA VAL A 214 -23.50 -5.10 -0.26
C VAL A 214 -23.11 -5.84 -1.53
N LEU A 215 -24.06 -6.07 -2.44
CA LEU A 215 -23.80 -6.74 -3.72
C LEU A 215 -22.77 -5.97 -4.57
N GLY A 216 -22.82 -4.63 -4.57
CA GLY A 216 -21.84 -3.79 -5.24
C GLY A 216 -20.43 -3.99 -4.69
N VAL A 217 -20.26 -4.01 -3.36
CA VAL A 217 -18.95 -4.33 -2.75
C VAL A 217 -18.51 -5.76 -3.10
N LEU A 218 -19.42 -6.73 -3.08
CA LEU A 218 -19.08 -8.10 -3.45
C LEU A 218 -18.68 -8.24 -4.93
N ALA A 219 -19.31 -7.47 -5.83
CA ALA A 219 -18.94 -7.42 -7.24
C ALA A 219 -17.53 -6.82 -7.43
N HIS A 220 -17.19 -5.80 -6.65
CA HIS A 220 -15.85 -5.22 -6.57
C HIS A 220 -14.81 -6.24 -6.08
N GLU A 221 -15.09 -6.94 -4.99
CA GLU A 221 -14.19 -7.98 -4.48
C GLU A 221 -14.04 -9.15 -5.47
N LEU A 222 -15.10 -9.52 -6.18
CA LEU A 222 -15.03 -10.53 -7.23
C LEU A 222 -14.17 -10.06 -8.42
N GLY A 223 -14.12 -8.75 -8.69
CA GLY A 223 -13.17 -8.16 -9.63
C GLY A 223 -11.71 -8.38 -9.21
N HIS A 224 -11.39 -8.20 -7.92
CA HIS A 224 -10.05 -8.54 -7.41
C HIS A 224 -9.72 -10.02 -7.56
N VAL A 225 -10.70 -10.92 -7.37
CA VAL A 225 -10.54 -12.36 -7.61
C VAL A 225 -10.28 -12.64 -9.10
N LYS A 226 -11.12 -12.07 -9.98
CA LYS A 226 -11.04 -12.26 -11.43
C LYS A 226 -9.66 -11.92 -11.98
N HIS A 227 -9.12 -10.79 -11.55
CA HIS A 227 -7.84 -10.25 -11.99
C HIS A 227 -6.65 -10.76 -11.16
N ARG A 228 -6.88 -11.68 -10.21
CA ARG A 228 -5.88 -12.27 -9.30
C ARG A 228 -5.07 -11.21 -8.54
N HIS A 229 -5.66 -10.05 -8.24
CA HIS A 229 -4.97 -8.95 -7.55
C HIS A 229 -4.41 -9.39 -6.21
N THR A 230 -5.20 -10.12 -5.41
CA THR A 230 -4.76 -10.63 -4.11
C THR A 230 -3.51 -11.51 -4.22
N MET A 231 -3.47 -12.43 -5.20
CA MET A 231 -2.32 -13.31 -5.42
C MET A 231 -1.08 -12.52 -5.84
N ARG A 232 -1.23 -11.56 -6.75
CA ARG A 232 -0.14 -10.66 -7.16
C ARG A 232 0.43 -9.90 -5.95
N ARG A 233 -0.41 -9.32 -5.10
CA ARG A 233 0.06 -8.59 -3.90
C ARG A 233 0.80 -9.49 -2.90
N LEU A 234 0.33 -10.71 -2.70
CA LEU A 234 0.99 -11.69 -1.84
C LEU A 234 2.39 -12.04 -2.36
N LEU A 235 2.51 -12.31 -3.66
CA LEU A 235 3.78 -12.61 -4.29
C LEU A 235 4.74 -11.41 -4.29
N GLU A 236 4.25 -10.19 -4.56
CA GLU A 236 5.03 -8.95 -4.46
C GLU A 236 5.58 -8.74 -3.05
N GLY A 237 4.74 -8.90 -2.03
CA GLY A 237 5.14 -8.79 -0.63
C GLY A 237 6.23 -9.79 -0.26
N SER A 238 6.07 -11.05 -0.66
CA SER A 238 7.08 -12.09 -0.40
C SER A 238 8.37 -11.90 -1.19
N ALA A 239 8.29 -11.50 -2.45
CA ALA A 239 9.48 -11.17 -3.25
C ALA A 239 10.26 -10.02 -2.62
N THR A 240 9.56 -8.97 -2.17
CA THR A 240 10.16 -7.83 -1.48
C THR A 240 10.84 -8.26 -0.19
N ALA A 241 10.18 -9.10 0.63
CA ALA A 241 10.76 -9.63 1.86
C ALA A 241 12.03 -10.46 1.59
N LEU A 242 12.03 -11.29 0.54
CA LEU A 242 13.20 -12.07 0.13
C LEU A 242 14.36 -11.18 -0.34
N ILE A 243 14.08 -10.11 -1.10
CA ILE A 243 15.09 -9.14 -1.51
C ILE A 243 15.71 -8.47 -0.29
N ILE A 244 14.90 -8.04 0.68
CA ILE A 244 15.38 -7.43 1.92
C ILE A 244 16.28 -8.41 2.68
N ALA A 245 15.83 -9.65 2.89
CA ALA A 245 16.61 -10.69 3.56
C ALA A 245 17.95 -10.96 2.86
N GLY A 246 17.95 -10.98 1.52
CA GLY A 246 19.17 -11.15 0.72
C GLY A 246 20.16 -9.99 0.87
N VAL A 247 19.68 -8.76 0.98
CA VAL A 247 20.52 -7.56 1.17
C VAL A 247 21.06 -7.45 2.59
N THR A 248 20.25 -7.78 3.60
CA THR A 248 20.63 -7.67 5.02
C THR A 248 21.41 -8.88 5.53
N GLY A 249 21.36 -10.00 4.81
CA GLY A 249 21.89 -11.29 5.27
C GLY A 249 21.05 -11.93 6.39
N ASP A 250 19.88 -11.37 6.70
CA ASP A 250 18.98 -11.88 7.73
C ASP A 250 17.99 -12.90 7.14
N VAL A 251 18.49 -14.12 6.95
CA VAL A 251 17.69 -15.27 6.50
C VAL A 251 16.75 -15.83 7.57
N ALA A 252 16.88 -15.42 8.84
CA ALA A 252 15.95 -15.86 9.89
C ALA A 252 14.54 -15.29 9.70
N SER A 253 14.40 -14.27 8.86
CA SER A 253 13.14 -13.56 8.56
C SER A 253 12.31 -14.19 7.41
N THR A 254 12.75 -15.30 6.80
CA THR A 254 11.98 -15.95 5.71
C THR A 254 10.78 -16.73 6.24
N THR A 255 9.69 -16.01 6.50
CA THR A 255 8.40 -16.58 6.89
C THR A 255 7.71 -17.18 5.65
N SER A 256 7.02 -18.32 5.79
CA SER A 256 6.26 -18.91 4.69
C SER A 256 5.20 -17.92 4.16
N LEU A 257 4.88 -18.00 2.86
CA LEU A 257 3.90 -17.12 2.21
C LEU A 257 2.56 -17.10 2.97
N ALA A 258 2.09 -18.26 3.43
CA ALA A 258 0.86 -18.39 4.21
C ALA A 258 0.92 -17.66 5.57
N ALA A 259 2.07 -17.70 6.25
CA ALA A 259 2.24 -17.02 7.53
C ALA A 259 2.43 -15.49 7.39
N ALA A 260 2.95 -15.03 6.24
CA ALA A 260 3.06 -13.61 5.90
C ALA A 260 1.73 -13.03 5.34
N ALA A 261 0.90 -13.85 4.70
CA ALA A 261 -0.29 -13.41 3.98
C ALA A 261 -1.25 -12.52 4.79
N PRO A 262 -1.60 -12.84 6.06
CA PRO A 262 -2.48 -11.96 6.84
C PRO A 262 -1.92 -10.56 7.01
N ALA A 263 -0.63 -10.44 7.33
CA ALA A 263 0.02 -9.14 7.55
C ALA A 263 0.09 -8.32 6.25
N VAL A 264 0.43 -9.00 5.15
CA VAL A 264 0.45 -8.38 3.81
C VAL A 264 -0.94 -7.85 3.47
N LEU A 265 -1.98 -8.69 3.51
CA LEU A 265 -3.35 -8.29 3.15
C LEU A 265 -3.88 -7.10 3.94
N LEU A 266 -3.52 -6.99 5.22
CA LEU A 266 -3.98 -5.91 6.09
C LEU A 266 -3.23 -4.60 5.90
N GLN A 267 -1.98 -4.66 5.44
CA GLN A 267 -1.13 -3.48 5.28
C GLN A 267 -1.03 -3.01 3.83
N THR A 268 -1.42 -3.85 2.87
CA THR A 268 -1.32 -3.54 1.45
C THR A 268 -2.51 -2.75 0.94
N ARG A 269 -2.22 -1.57 0.38
CA ARG A 269 -3.13 -0.81 -0.47
C ARG A 269 -3.10 -1.36 -1.88
N TYR A 270 -4.20 -1.67 -2.54
CA TYR A 270 -4.16 -1.97 -3.96
C TYR A 270 -3.68 -0.76 -4.78
N SER A 271 -3.07 -1.01 -5.94
CA SER A 271 -2.67 0.05 -6.87
C SER A 271 -3.92 0.74 -7.44
N ARG A 272 -3.76 1.95 -7.98
CA ARG A 272 -4.88 2.67 -8.64
C ARG A 272 -5.41 1.89 -9.85
N ASP A 273 -4.54 1.19 -10.56
CA ASP A 273 -4.92 0.36 -11.71
C ASP A 273 -5.74 -0.86 -11.27
N ASN A 274 -5.33 -1.54 -10.18
CA ASN A 274 -6.08 -2.66 -9.63
C ASN A 274 -7.49 -2.24 -9.20
N GLU A 275 -7.63 -1.07 -8.56
CA GLU A 275 -8.93 -0.54 -8.17
C GLU A 275 -9.79 -0.18 -9.39
N ARG A 276 -9.20 0.41 -10.45
CA ARG A 276 -9.91 0.70 -11.71
C ARG A 276 -10.42 -0.55 -12.40
N GLU A 277 -9.61 -1.60 -12.46
CA GLU A 277 -10.01 -2.89 -13.03
C GLU A 277 -11.15 -3.52 -12.23
N ALA A 278 -11.06 -3.52 -10.90
CA ALA A 278 -12.10 -4.06 -10.02
C ALA A 278 -13.41 -3.25 -10.09
N ASP A 279 -13.34 -1.91 -10.08
CA ASP A 279 -14.52 -1.04 -10.22
C ASP A 279 -15.20 -1.24 -11.58
N ALA A 280 -14.43 -1.26 -12.67
CA ALA A 280 -14.95 -1.45 -14.03
C ALA A 280 -15.63 -2.81 -14.17
N TYR A 281 -15.04 -3.85 -13.59
CA TYR A 281 -15.63 -5.18 -13.53
C TYR A 281 -16.94 -5.18 -12.73
N ALA A 282 -16.95 -4.58 -11.54
CA ALA A 282 -18.14 -4.50 -10.68
C ALA A 282 -19.30 -3.77 -11.38
N VAL A 283 -19.01 -2.61 -11.97
CA VAL A 283 -19.97 -1.81 -12.73
C VAL A 283 -20.55 -2.62 -13.90
N GLN A 284 -19.70 -3.31 -14.65
CA GLN A 284 -20.15 -4.14 -15.78
C GLN A 284 -21.03 -5.31 -15.30
N MET A 285 -20.64 -5.97 -14.21
CA MET A 285 -21.39 -7.07 -13.62
C MET A 285 -22.77 -6.60 -13.14
N MET A 286 -22.83 -5.50 -12.39
CA MET A 286 -24.07 -4.92 -11.90
C MET A 286 -24.99 -4.52 -13.06
N ARG A 287 -24.46 -3.87 -14.10
CA ARG A 287 -25.23 -3.51 -15.32
C ARG A 287 -25.83 -4.73 -16.02
N ARG A 288 -25.05 -5.78 -16.22
CA ARG A 288 -25.55 -7.01 -16.89
C ARG A 288 -26.62 -7.72 -16.06
N ALA A 289 -26.59 -7.55 -14.75
CA ALA A 289 -27.58 -8.08 -13.81
C ALA A 289 -28.76 -7.11 -13.53
N ASP A 290 -28.85 -5.98 -14.25
CA ASP A 290 -29.86 -4.94 -14.05
C ASP A 290 -29.88 -4.35 -12.62
N VAL A 291 -28.72 -4.31 -11.97
CA VAL A 291 -28.49 -3.68 -10.67
C VAL A 291 -27.85 -2.31 -10.89
N ASP A 292 -28.40 -1.26 -10.29
CA ASP A 292 -27.90 0.12 -10.44
C ASP A 292 -26.47 0.26 -9.88
N PRO A 293 -25.44 0.56 -10.71
CA PRO A 293 -24.07 0.75 -10.25
C PRO A 293 -23.89 1.88 -9.23
N THR A 294 -24.87 2.79 -9.08
CA THR A 294 -24.77 3.83 -8.04
C THR A 294 -24.71 3.25 -6.63
N TYR A 295 -25.22 2.04 -6.38
CA TYR A 295 -25.13 1.42 -5.05
C TYR A 295 -23.68 1.22 -4.60
N LEU A 296 -22.76 0.91 -5.52
CA LEU A 296 -21.32 0.85 -5.21
C LEU A 296 -20.78 2.22 -4.79
N ALA A 297 -21.16 3.30 -5.49
CA ALA A 297 -20.74 4.66 -5.09
C ALA A 297 -21.28 5.07 -3.72
N ARG A 298 -22.52 4.70 -3.41
CA ARG A 298 -23.19 5.02 -2.13
C ARG A 298 -22.49 4.38 -0.95
N ILE A 299 -22.24 3.06 -1.04
CA ILE A 299 -21.62 2.32 0.06
C ILE A 299 -20.18 2.76 0.29
N LEU A 300 -19.40 3.01 -0.77
CA LEU A 300 -18.04 3.56 -0.66
C LEU A 300 -18.03 4.91 0.07
N THR A 301 -18.92 5.82 -0.32
CA THR A 301 -19.09 7.13 0.34
C THR A 301 -19.45 6.96 1.82
N ARG A 302 -20.29 5.97 2.17
CA ARG A 302 -20.66 5.73 3.56
C ARG A 302 -19.52 5.11 4.38
N MET A 303 -18.75 4.20 3.78
CA MET A 303 -17.56 3.63 4.39
C MET A 303 -16.51 4.71 4.69
N GLU A 304 -16.35 5.69 3.79
CA GLU A 304 -15.50 6.88 3.98
C GLU A 304 -15.92 7.70 5.19
N ARG A 305 -17.20 8.09 5.26
CA ARG A 305 -17.73 8.84 6.41
C ARG A 305 -17.56 8.07 7.72
N SER A 306 -17.82 6.76 7.71
CA SER A 306 -17.70 5.92 8.92
C SER A 306 -16.25 5.69 9.37
N SER A 307 -15.29 5.78 8.46
CA SER A 307 -13.85 5.62 8.72
C SER A 307 -13.26 6.92 9.29
N GLY A 308 -13.66 8.08 8.75
CA GLY A 308 -13.23 9.39 9.25
C GLY A 308 -13.69 9.69 10.68
N ALA A 309 -14.89 9.24 11.05
CA ALA A 309 -15.46 9.45 12.38
C ALA A 309 -14.77 8.63 13.49
N ARG A 310 -14.12 7.51 13.16
CA ARG A 310 -13.64 6.53 14.15
C ARG A 310 -12.20 6.72 14.63
N GLY A 311 -11.40 7.60 14.01
CA GLY A 311 -10.04 7.96 14.47
C GLY A 311 -9.07 6.78 14.73
N THR A 312 -9.41 5.56 14.30
CA THR A 312 -8.76 4.34 14.75
C THR A 312 -7.65 3.94 13.77
N ARG A 313 -6.48 3.55 14.30
CA ARG A 313 -5.33 3.02 13.52
C ARG A 313 -5.56 1.62 12.92
N ILE A 314 -6.80 1.16 12.85
CA ILE A 314 -7.14 -0.19 12.41
C ILE A 314 -7.37 -0.16 10.89
N PRO A 315 -6.82 -1.12 10.12
CA PRO A 315 -7.05 -1.18 8.67
C PRO A 315 -8.54 -1.26 8.35
N THR A 316 -9.07 -0.21 7.74
CA THR A 316 -10.44 -0.15 7.20
C THR A 316 -10.43 -0.54 5.72
N PHE A 317 -11.61 -0.69 5.12
CA PHE A 317 -11.73 -0.88 3.66
C PHE A 317 -10.95 0.18 2.88
N LEU A 318 -10.98 1.45 3.30
CA LEU A 318 -10.20 2.52 2.64
C LEU A 318 -8.70 2.44 2.85
N SER A 319 -8.25 1.68 3.86
CA SER A 319 -6.83 1.43 4.08
C SER A 319 -6.27 0.45 3.07
N THR A 320 -7.10 -0.45 2.53
CA THR A 320 -6.73 -1.41 1.47
C THR A 320 -7.19 -0.96 0.08
N HIS A 321 -8.30 -0.23 -0.01
CA HIS A 321 -8.92 0.32 -1.22
C HIS A 321 -9.00 1.85 -1.15
N PRO A 322 -7.93 2.58 -1.54
CA PRO A 322 -7.97 4.03 -1.53
C PRO A 322 -9.14 4.57 -2.38
N GLN A 323 -10.02 5.35 -1.77
CA GLN A 323 -11.09 6.03 -2.49
C GLN A 323 -10.52 7.24 -3.23
N THR A 324 -10.96 7.44 -4.47
CA THR A 324 -10.64 8.62 -5.26
C THR A 324 -11.92 9.20 -5.84
N GLY A 325 -11.94 10.49 -6.14
CA GLY A 325 -13.07 11.12 -6.83
C GLY A 325 -13.39 10.45 -8.18
N GLU A 326 -12.38 9.92 -8.85
CA GLU A 326 -12.47 9.18 -10.12
C GLU A 326 -13.35 7.92 -10.00
N ARG A 327 -13.20 7.14 -8.91
CA ARG A 327 -13.99 5.91 -8.68
C ARG A 327 -15.48 6.19 -8.50
N ARG A 328 -15.80 7.24 -7.73
CA ARG A 328 -17.19 7.70 -7.57
C ARG A 328 -17.75 8.20 -8.90
N ALA A 329 -16.98 8.96 -9.65
CA ALA A 329 -17.38 9.46 -10.96
C ALA A 329 -17.66 8.32 -11.95
N LEU A 330 -16.84 7.25 -11.95
CA LEU A 330 -17.04 6.08 -12.81
C LEU A 330 -18.40 5.41 -12.52
N ALA A 331 -18.70 5.12 -11.26
CA ALA A 331 -19.96 4.48 -10.89
C ALA A 331 -21.18 5.38 -11.18
N LEU A 332 -21.06 6.70 -11.01
CA LEU A 332 -22.13 7.66 -11.33
C LEU A 332 -22.33 7.82 -12.84
N ALA A 333 -21.25 7.96 -13.61
CA ALA A 333 -21.30 7.99 -15.07
C ALA A 333 -21.93 6.69 -15.61
N ALA A 334 -21.60 5.57 -14.99
CA ALA A 334 -22.14 4.29 -15.37
C ALA A 334 -23.66 4.18 -15.13
N ALA A 335 -24.20 4.89 -14.15
CA ALA A 335 -25.64 4.98 -13.94
C ALA A 335 -26.31 6.01 -14.88
N GLY A 336 -25.56 7.03 -15.33
CA GLY A 336 -26.04 8.00 -16.31
C GLY A 336 -26.27 7.39 -17.70
N GLU A 337 -25.40 6.48 -18.14
CA GLU A 337 -25.53 5.82 -19.46
C GLU A 337 -26.58 4.69 -19.48
N THR A 338 -26.87 4.03 -18.33
CA THR A 338 -27.99 3.07 -18.26
C THR A 338 -29.35 3.77 -18.34
N ARG A 339 -29.40 5.07 -18.03
CA ARG A 339 -30.55 5.96 -18.28
C ARG A 339 -30.57 6.53 -19.71
N GLY A 340 -30.19 5.74 -20.73
CA GLY A 340 -30.67 5.96 -22.10
C GLY A 340 -32.20 5.89 -22.14
N PRO A 341 -32.88 6.57 -23.09
CA PRO A 341 -34.22 7.13 -22.91
C PRO A 341 -35.28 6.04 -22.65
N SER A 342 -35.45 5.66 -21.39
CA SER A 342 -36.58 4.87 -20.97
C SER A 342 -37.79 5.80 -20.94
N ARG A 343 -38.71 5.56 -21.86
CA ARG A 343 -40.09 6.06 -21.81
C ARG A 343 -40.71 5.62 -20.47
N GLY A 344 -40.66 6.50 -19.49
CA GLY A 344 -41.34 6.38 -18.20
C GLY A 344 -41.34 7.75 -17.56
N LYS A 345 -42.53 8.26 -17.21
CA LYS A 345 -42.79 9.60 -16.64
C LYS A 345 -41.66 10.03 -15.68
N GLU A 346 -41.12 11.25 -15.87
CA GLU A 346 -40.36 11.95 -14.84
C GLU A 346 -41.14 11.91 -13.53
N GLU A 347 -40.74 11.02 -12.63
CA GLU A 347 -41.28 10.97 -11.29
C GLU A 347 -40.71 12.20 -10.56
N ARG A 348 -41.56 13.24 -10.43
CA ARG A 348 -41.18 14.48 -9.77
C ARG A 348 -40.90 14.19 -8.31
N ILE A 349 -39.62 14.20 -7.94
CA ILE A 349 -39.16 13.92 -6.58
C ILE A 349 -39.69 15.00 -5.64
N ASP A 350 -40.36 14.60 -4.55
CA ASP A 350 -40.78 15.54 -3.53
C ASP A 350 -39.65 15.82 -2.52
N PHE A 351 -39.07 17.01 -2.63
CA PHE A 351 -38.02 17.47 -1.73
C PHE A 351 -38.53 17.99 -0.38
N THR A 352 -39.84 18.04 -0.16
CA THR A 352 -40.42 18.57 1.09
C THR A 352 -39.90 17.82 2.31
N GLY A 353 -39.34 18.54 3.27
CA GLY A 353 -38.83 17.95 4.51
C GLY A 353 -37.60 18.66 5.07
N LEU A 354 -37.05 18.11 6.16
CA LEU A 354 -35.82 18.58 6.79
C LEU A 354 -34.63 17.75 6.30
N TRP A 355 -33.59 18.43 5.84
CA TRP A 355 -32.40 17.83 5.25
C TRP A 355 -31.18 18.21 6.05
N LYS A 356 -30.34 17.24 6.43
CA LYS A 356 -29.15 17.47 7.27
C LYS A 356 -27.96 16.69 6.72
N GLU A 357 -26.74 17.08 7.06
CA GLU A 357 -25.55 16.28 6.69
C GLU A 357 -25.56 14.94 7.44
N ASP A 358 -26.01 15.01 8.70
CA ASP A 358 -26.31 13.88 9.55
C ASP A 358 -27.62 14.19 10.31
N CYS A 359 -28.54 13.23 10.37
CA CYS A 359 -29.83 13.44 11.02
C CYS A 359 -29.73 13.70 12.53
N GLU A 360 -28.61 13.34 13.17
CA GLU A 360 -28.30 13.65 14.56
C GLU A 360 -27.91 15.13 14.79
N GLN A 361 -27.58 15.88 13.73
CA GLN A 361 -27.20 17.29 13.87
C GLN A 361 -28.40 18.15 14.29
N LEU A 362 -28.11 19.18 15.09
CA LEU A 362 -29.12 20.13 15.55
C LEU A 362 -29.63 21.07 14.45
N TYR A 363 -28.82 21.29 13.41
CA TYR A 363 -29.13 22.23 12.32
C TYR A 363 -29.35 21.50 10.99
N GLY A 364 -30.19 22.06 10.14
CA GLY A 364 -30.53 21.51 8.83
C GLY A 364 -31.19 22.51 7.90
N LEU A 365 -31.44 22.09 6.66
CA LEU A 365 -32.17 22.85 5.66
C LEU A 365 -33.56 22.28 5.49
N GLN A 366 -34.58 23.11 5.67
CA GLN A 366 -35.96 22.74 5.40
C GLN A 366 -36.37 23.24 4.02
N PHE A 367 -36.88 22.31 3.22
CA PHE A 367 -37.48 22.59 1.93
C PHE A 367 -39.00 22.58 2.09
N LYS A 368 -39.64 23.69 1.73
CA LYS A 368 -41.11 23.81 1.69
C LYS A 368 -41.56 24.20 0.28
N PRO A 369 -42.63 23.58 -0.25
CA PRO A 369 -43.15 23.95 -1.56
C PRO A 369 -43.75 25.37 -1.52
N LEU A 370 -43.49 26.16 -2.56
CA LEU A 370 -44.12 27.46 -2.79
C LEU A 370 -45.29 27.33 -3.77
N GLU A 371 -46.17 28.33 -3.82
CA GLU A 371 -47.40 28.33 -4.65
C GLU A 371 -47.14 28.09 -6.16
N LYS A 372 -45.92 28.37 -6.65
CA LYS A 372 -45.47 28.00 -7.99
C LYS A 372 -45.01 26.54 -8.00
N GLN A 373 -45.72 25.70 -8.76
CA GLN A 373 -45.45 24.26 -8.89
C GLN A 373 -43.95 23.96 -9.16
N GLY A 374 -43.31 23.24 -8.23
CA GLY A 374 -41.93 22.77 -8.36
C GLY A 374 -40.86 23.74 -7.84
N VAL A 375 -41.24 24.86 -7.22
CA VAL A 375 -40.29 25.75 -6.53
C VAL A 375 -40.35 25.51 -5.02
N TYR A 376 -39.20 25.38 -4.39
CA TYR A 376 -39.05 25.19 -2.96
C TYR A 376 -38.39 26.42 -2.32
N SER A 377 -38.89 26.82 -1.15
CA SER A 377 -38.15 27.71 -0.26
C SER A 377 -37.16 26.92 0.59
N VAL A 378 -35.95 27.46 0.73
CA VAL A 378 -34.88 26.85 1.53
C VAL A 378 -34.66 27.68 2.80
N SER A 379 -35.00 27.11 3.95
CA SER A 379 -34.82 27.75 5.26
C SER A 379 -33.78 26.98 6.09
N LEU A 380 -32.86 27.68 6.73
CA LEU A 380 -32.01 27.09 7.76
C LEU A 380 -32.83 26.91 9.04
N CYS A 381 -32.85 25.70 9.57
CA CYS A 381 -33.57 25.32 10.77
C CYS A 381 -32.61 24.82 11.85
N GLY A 382 -32.92 25.13 13.10
CA GLY A 382 -32.23 24.64 14.28
C GLY A 382 -33.17 24.48 15.48
N PRO A 383 -32.63 24.28 16.69
CA PRO A 383 -33.44 24.08 17.90
C PRO A 383 -34.37 25.25 18.26
N ALA A 384 -34.01 26.47 17.83
CA ALA A 384 -34.78 27.69 18.07
C ALA A 384 -35.84 27.98 16.98
N GLY A 385 -36.01 27.09 16.01
CA GLY A 385 -36.90 27.28 14.86
C GLY A 385 -36.15 27.46 13.53
N CYS A 386 -36.88 27.89 12.51
CA CYS A 386 -36.38 28.09 11.15
C CYS A 386 -36.32 29.56 10.80
N LEU A 387 -35.27 29.97 10.07
CA LEU A 387 -35.17 31.29 9.47
C LEU A 387 -36.24 31.49 8.39
N ASP A 388 -36.60 32.75 8.17
CA ASP A 388 -37.56 33.14 7.15
C ASP A 388 -37.15 32.60 5.76
N PRO A 389 -38.10 32.06 4.97
CA PRO A 389 -37.86 31.57 3.61
C PRO A 389 -37.03 32.53 2.77
N GLY A 390 -35.98 32.02 2.11
CA GLY A 390 -35.15 32.85 1.22
C GLY A 390 -34.02 33.64 1.91
N THR A 391 -34.00 33.69 3.25
CA THR A 391 -33.01 34.48 4.01
C THR A 391 -31.62 33.85 4.01
N TYR A 392 -31.57 32.52 4.08
CA TYR A 392 -30.31 31.78 4.09
C TYR A 392 -29.84 31.41 2.68
N ARG A 393 -30.77 30.96 1.82
CA ARG A 393 -30.52 30.60 0.42
C ARG A 393 -31.73 31.00 -0.44
N PRO A 394 -31.52 31.35 -1.72
CA PRO A 394 -32.61 31.69 -2.62
C PRO A 394 -33.54 30.47 -2.83
N ASN A 395 -34.79 30.76 -3.20
CA ASN A 395 -35.74 29.73 -3.58
C ASN A 395 -35.25 29.01 -4.84
N THR A 396 -35.44 27.70 -4.91
CA THR A 396 -34.85 26.85 -5.94
C THR A 396 -35.85 25.83 -6.45
N THR A 397 -35.70 25.38 -7.70
CA THR A 397 -36.41 24.21 -8.21
C THR A 397 -35.76 22.90 -7.78
N VAL A 398 -34.56 22.96 -7.15
CA VAL A 398 -33.67 21.84 -6.80
C VAL A 398 -33.23 21.07 -8.05
N GLN A 399 -34.16 20.44 -8.77
CA GLN A 399 -33.92 19.88 -10.08
C GLN A 399 -33.68 21.01 -11.11
N GLY A 400 -32.54 20.93 -11.80
CA GLY A 400 -32.13 21.90 -12.82
C GLY A 400 -31.40 23.14 -12.29
N ASP A 401 -31.26 23.29 -10.98
CA ASP A 401 -30.46 24.37 -10.37
C ASP A 401 -28.99 23.92 -10.24
N PRO A 402 -28.00 24.63 -10.81
CA PRO A 402 -26.59 24.22 -10.78
C PRO A 402 -25.99 24.15 -9.37
N THR A 403 -26.65 24.77 -8.37
CA THR A 403 -26.24 24.76 -6.97
C THR A 403 -26.54 23.42 -6.29
N TYR A 404 -27.50 22.66 -6.82
CA TYR A 404 -28.02 21.42 -6.22
C TYR A 404 -27.82 20.26 -7.20
N ASP A 405 -26.90 19.36 -6.87
CA ASP A 405 -26.80 18.10 -7.60
C ASP A 405 -27.64 17.05 -6.87
N VAL A 406 -28.80 16.72 -7.45
CA VAL A 406 -29.68 15.67 -6.91
C VAL A 406 -29.03 14.32 -7.15
N LEU A 407 -28.46 13.73 -6.09
CA LEU A 407 -27.81 12.42 -6.17
C LEU A 407 -28.89 11.33 -6.16
N TYR A 408 -29.84 11.40 -5.22
CA TYR A 408 -30.93 10.44 -5.00
C TYR A 408 -32.22 11.14 -4.53
N ALA A 409 -33.33 10.40 -4.39
CA ALA A 409 -34.60 10.93 -3.89
C ALA A 409 -34.49 11.49 -2.45
N GLU A 410 -33.63 10.91 -1.61
CA GLU A 410 -33.37 11.37 -0.24
C GLU A 410 -31.94 11.89 0.00
N GLU A 411 -31.13 12.13 -1.04
CA GLU A 411 -29.78 12.73 -0.86
C GLU A 411 -29.48 13.75 -1.97
N ILE A 412 -29.08 14.95 -1.56
CA ILE A 412 -28.69 16.04 -2.45
C ILE A 412 -27.31 16.55 -2.07
N LEU A 413 -26.51 16.90 -3.07
CA LEU A 413 -25.25 17.59 -2.89
C LEU A 413 -25.47 19.09 -3.11
N ILE A 414 -25.10 19.92 -2.14
CA ILE A 414 -25.25 21.37 -2.23
C ILE A 414 -23.88 22.00 -2.38
N LYS A 415 -23.66 22.72 -3.48
CA LYS A 415 -22.45 23.49 -3.72
C LYS A 415 -22.40 24.70 -2.79
N GLN A 416 -21.31 24.84 -2.04
CA GLN A 416 -21.07 25.98 -1.18
C GLN A 416 -20.39 27.11 -1.98
N PRO A 417 -20.56 28.38 -1.57
CA PRO A 417 -19.89 29.51 -2.23
C PRO A 417 -18.36 29.43 -2.26
N ARG A 418 -17.76 28.63 -1.36
CA ARG A 418 -16.31 28.41 -1.27
C ARG A 418 -15.78 27.32 -2.23
N GLY A 419 -16.64 26.71 -3.04
CA GLY A 419 -16.26 25.66 -4.00
C GLY A 419 -16.38 24.23 -3.48
N ASP A 420 -16.46 24.04 -2.16
CA ASP A 420 -16.73 22.72 -1.57
C ASP A 420 -18.21 22.34 -1.72
N SER A 421 -18.48 21.03 -1.80
CA SER A 421 -19.85 20.53 -1.89
C SER A 421 -20.19 19.67 -0.68
N THR A 422 -21.35 19.93 -0.08
CA THR A 422 -21.80 19.27 1.14
C THR A 422 -22.99 18.36 0.83
N SER A 423 -22.94 17.12 1.30
CA SER A 423 -24.07 16.18 1.11
C SER A 423 -25.10 16.37 2.20
N TYR A 424 -26.38 16.44 1.83
CA TYR A 424 -27.52 16.50 2.74
C TYR A 424 -28.44 15.31 2.47
N VAL A 425 -28.87 14.65 3.53
CA VAL A 425 -29.85 13.56 3.50
C VAL A 425 -31.19 14.02 4.05
N LYS A 426 -32.29 13.55 3.45
CA LYS A 426 -33.65 13.79 3.94
C LYS A 426 -33.84 13.03 5.25
N CYS A 427 -34.06 13.75 6.34
CA CYS A 427 -34.34 13.15 7.63
C CYS A 427 -35.84 12.88 7.75
N ALA A 428 -36.19 11.72 8.29
CA ALA A 428 -37.56 11.43 8.67
C ALA A 428 -38.03 12.49 9.67
N SER A 429 -39.18 13.08 9.37
CA SER A 429 -39.85 14.09 10.21
C SER A 429 -40.30 13.54 11.55
#